data_AF-A0AAN7PLN7-F1
#
_entry.id   AF-A0AAN7PLN7-F1
#
_cell.length_a   1.000
_cell.length_b   1.000
_cell.length_c   1.000
_cell.angle_alpha   90.00
_cell.angle_beta   90.00
_cell.angle_gamma   90.00
#
_symmetry.space_group_name_H-M   'P 1'
#
loop_
_entity.id
_entity.type
_entity.pdbx_description
1 polymer ?
#
loop_
_entity_poly.entity_id
_entity_poly.type
_entity_poly.pdbx_seq_one_letter_code
_entity_poly.pdbx_strand_id
1 'polypeptide(L)'
;MDKKDIKDTLKAAYEYLTQLKRLQTELSSAEQQIHKTTEASENKIKFVFENLIAALTTSLTNRQNELITEIKIIKQNTSGPLQESQILISNKIKSTITFVDEVNKLIDDETTQFQTEEFNQKCSLLGSLPEVPSLKEVPYVSFQHCSVDEQHIIDVCKKLGSLLHIAPVQISTMLERPGALLIDWSVSDSEERCVEKYHLQKMFGEISTNPNCNSYHTTYIGPSTQYLIKGLNPNQNYTFRVCCKFESDDKWSPWSVPQTNKTSVKPLCWEVNENFVLSNDNTVASPLRIDSMLYSKEIPFSIGYSVELTFLECDNLNNSFIGLFTSNERTKFLLNRANVCFETNGNIYGSGIKKAMQFSPVCKGAKICFTCECNGKDKQRIDIDCGNSRVSYDWFVAKKYIYIGAQLNSSKWKIMID
;
A
#
# COMPACT_ATOMS: atom_id res chain seq x y z
N MET A 1 -60.59 -3.90 -5.47
CA MET A 1 -59.27 -4.30 -4.95
C MET A 1 -59.49 -5.61 -4.21
N ASP A 2 -58.91 -6.69 -4.71
CA ASP A 2 -59.11 -8.04 -4.14
C ASP A 2 -58.30 -8.17 -2.83
N LYS A 3 -58.71 -9.09 -1.94
CA LYS A 3 -58.01 -9.40 -0.68
C LYS A 3 -56.56 -9.83 -0.93
N LYS A 4 -56.27 -10.36 -2.12
CA LYS A 4 -54.92 -10.68 -2.60
C LYS A 4 -54.09 -9.41 -2.86
N ASP A 5 -54.65 -8.43 -3.56
CA ASP A 5 -53.96 -7.15 -3.85
C ASP A 5 -53.59 -6.40 -2.55
N ILE A 6 -54.48 -6.44 -1.55
CA ILE A 6 -54.22 -5.83 -0.23
C ILE A 6 -53.05 -6.53 0.48
N LYS A 7 -52.96 -7.87 0.40
CA LYS A 7 -51.85 -8.65 0.98
C LYS A 7 -50.53 -8.39 0.26
N ASP A 8 -50.55 -8.32 -1.07
CA ASP A 8 -49.34 -8.03 -1.86
C ASP A 8 -48.83 -6.61 -1.61
N THR A 9 -49.74 -5.64 -1.49
CA THR A 9 -49.41 -4.25 -1.10
C THR A 9 -48.83 -4.18 0.32
N LEU A 10 -49.41 -4.91 1.28
CA LEU A 10 -48.89 -4.99 2.65
C LEU A 10 -47.47 -5.60 2.69
N LYS A 11 -47.21 -6.62 1.87
CA LYS A 11 -45.87 -7.24 1.75
C LYS A 11 -44.85 -6.24 1.19
N ALA A 12 -45.20 -5.55 0.11
CA ALA A 12 -44.36 -4.50 -0.47
C ALA A 12 -44.08 -3.37 0.53
N ALA A 13 -45.06 -2.97 1.34
CA ALA A 13 -44.89 -1.96 2.38
C ALA A 13 -43.92 -2.43 3.49
N TYR A 14 -43.97 -3.70 3.91
CA TYR A 14 -43.01 -4.25 4.86
C TYR A 14 -41.59 -4.33 4.28
N GLU A 15 -41.44 -4.72 3.01
CA GLU A 15 -40.16 -4.70 2.30
C GLU A 15 -39.59 -3.29 2.22
N TYR A 16 -40.41 -2.30 1.87
CA TYR A 16 -40.03 -0.88 1.85
C TYR A 16 -39.64 -0.36 3.24
N LEU A 17 -40.41 -0.66 4.28
CA LEU A 17 -40.07 -0.31 5.67
C LEU A 17 -38.72 -0.90 6.09
N THR A 18 -38.41 -2.12 5.65
CA THR A 18 -37.14 -2.79 5.92
C THR A 18 -35.98 -2.08 5.23
N GLN A 19 -36.17 -1.66 3.97
CA GLN A 19 -35.20 -0.85 3.24
C GLN A 19 -34.96 0.51 3.90
N LEU A 20 -36.02 1.20 4.35
CA LEU A 20 -35.89 2.48 5.05
C LEU A 20 -35.12 2.36 6.35
N LYS A 21 -35.37 1.32 7.16
CA LYS A 21 -34.60 1.06 8.38
C LYS A 21 -33.12 0.78 8.09
N ARG A 22 -32.83 0.07 6.98
CA ARG A 22 -31.46 -0.16 6.52
C ARG A 22 -30.77 1.15 6.15
N LEU A 23 -31.43 1.98 5.33
CA LEU A 23 -30.92 3.30 4.95
C LEU A 23 -30.67 4.21 6.16
N GLN A 24 -31.55 4.17 7.17
CA GLN A 24 -31.34 4.92 8.42
C GLN A 24 -30.07 4.46 9.15
N THR A 25 -29.83 3.15 9.19
CA THR A 25 -28.63 2.58 9.83
C THR A 25 -27.36 2.93 9.05
N GLU A 26 -27.41 2.90 7.72
CA GLU A 26 -26.32 3.31 6.83
C GLU A 26 -25.99 4.80 7.02
N LEU A 27 -27.01 5.66 7.13
CA LEU A 27 -26.83 7.10 7.37
C LEU A 27 -26.18 7.37 8.72
N SER A 28 -26.65 6.75 9.80
CA SER A 28 -26.02 6.89 11.12
C SER A 28 -24.58 6.39 11.13
N SER A 29 -24.27 5.35 10.35
CA SER A 29 -22.90 4.85 10.20
C SER A 29 -22.01 5.85 9.44
N ALA A 30 -22.54 6.49 8.40
CA ALA A 30 -21.84 7.54 7.65
C ALA A 30 -21.57 8.78 8.52
N GLU A 31 -22.51 9.20 9.35
CA GLU A 31 -22.32 10.29 10.31
C GLU A 31 -21.22 9.95 11.34
N GLN A 32 -21.24 8.74 11.89
CA GLN A 32 -20.19 8.28 12.80
C GLN A 32 -18.83 8.21 12.12
N GLN A 33 -18.78 7.79 10.85
CA GLN A 33 -17.55 7.77 10.08
C GLN A 33 -16.98 9.18 9.97
N ILE A 34 -17.77 10.18 9.56
CA ILE A 34 -17.33 11.57 9.45
C ILE A 34 -16.75 12.06 10.78
N HIS A 35 -17.45 11.81 11.89
CA HIS A 35 -17.00 12.26 13.21
C HIS A 35 -15.64 11.63 13.58
N LYS A 36 -15.52 10.30 13.46
CA LYS A 36 -14.29 9.57 13.77
C LYS A 36 -13.13 9.97 12.87
N THR A 37 -13.36 10.10 11.56
CA THR A 37 -12.29 10.44 10.61
C THR A 37 -11.84 11.88 10.76
N THR A 38 -12.76 12.80 11.10
CA THR A 38 -12.43 14.20 11.36
C THR A 38 -11.58 14.31 12.61
N GLU A 39 -12.02 13.72 13.73
CA GLU A 39 -11.27 13.72 14.99
C GLU A 39 -9.87 13.10 14.81
N ALA A 40 -9.78 11.95 14.15
CA ALA A 40 -8.49 11.30 13.87
C ALA A 40 -7.58 12.17 12.99
N SER A 41 -8.13 12.85 11.99
CA SER A 41 -7.37 13.75 11.10
C SER A 41 -6.90 15.00 11.83
N GLU A 42 -7.74 15.62 12.65
CA GLU A 42 -7.38 16.76 13.49
C GLU A 42 -6.23 16.42 14.44
N ASN A 43 -6.33 15.28 15.13
CA ASN A 43 -5.28 14.81 16.03
C ASN A 43 -3.97 14.54 15.29
N LYS A 44 -4.04 13.96 14.08
CA LYS A 44 -2.86 13.72 13.24
C LYS A 44 -2.23 15.02 12.76
N ILE A 45 -3.04 16.01 12.35
CA ILE A 45 -2.56 17.33 11.94
C ILE A 45 -1.83 17.99 13.11
N LYS A 46 -2.46 18.05 14.29
CA LYS A 46 -1.85 18.61 15.50
C LYS A 46 -0.51 17.94 15.80
N PHE A 47 -0.49 16.61 15.86
CA PHE A 47 0.72 15.84 16.14
C PHE A 47 1.85 16.13 15.13
N VAL A 48 1.56 16.15 13.83
CA VAL A 48 2.58 16.40 12.80
C VAL A 48 3.13 17.82 12.90
N PHE A 49 2.26 18.83 13.05
CA PHE A 49 2.68 20.22 13.12
C PHE A 49 3.38 20.56 14.44
N GLU A 50 2.94 20.00 15.58
CA GLU A 50 3.63 20.15 16.87
C GLU A 50 5.06 19.62 16.80
N ASN A 51 5.26 18.43 16.22
CA ASN A 51 6.59 17.86 16.02
C ASN A 51 7.46 18.73 15.09
N LEU A 52 6.88 19.24 14.00
CA LEU A 52 7.59 20.11 13.06
C LEU A 52 7.99 21.44 13.71
N ILE A 53 7.08 22.07 14.48
CA ILE A 53 7.34 23.30 15.23
C ILE A 53 8.46 23.07 16.23
N ALA A 54 8.43 21.96 16.97
CA ALA A 54 9.48 21.61 17.93
C ALA A 54 10.85 21.45 17.24
N ALA A 55 10.89 20.75 16.11
CA ALA A 55 12.11 20.57 15.33
C ALA A 55 12.66 21.89 14.79
N LEU A 56 11.82 22.71 14.13
CA LEU A 56 12.20 24.02 13.59
C LEU A 56 12.70 24.96 14.69
N THR A 57 11.99 25.02 15.81
CA THR A 57 12.37 25.86 16.96
C THR A 57 13.72 25.44 17.51
N THR A 58 13.95 24.14 17.67
CA THR A 58 15.22 23.59 18.15
C THR A 58 16.36 23.94 17.20
N SER A 59 16.18 23.72 15.89
CA SER A 59 17.21 24.04 14.88
C SER A 59 17.55 25.52 14.84
N LEU A 60 16.55 26.41 14.87
CA LEU A 60 16.77 27.85 14.87
C LEU A 60 17.45 28.34 16.15
N THR A 61 17.05 27.81 17.30
CA THR A 61 17.64 28.14 18.60
C THR A 61 19.10 27.68 18.67
N ASN A 62 19.39 26.46 18.19
CA ASN A 62 20.75 25.95 18.12
C ASN A 62 21.63 26.85 17.24
N ARG A 63 21.14 27.22 16.06
CA ARG A 63 21.89 28.08 15.15
C ARG A 63 22.15 29.47 15.74
N GLN A 64 21.17 30.04 16.44
CA GLN A 64 21.34 31.30 17.15
C GLN A 64 22.44 31.19 18.22
N ASN A 65 22.42 30.11 19.01
CA ASN A 65 23.41 29.88 20.07
C ASN A 65 24.82 29.65 19.51
N GLU A 66 24.96 28.95 18.40
CA GLU A 66 26.23 28.78 17.68
C GLU A 66 26.83 30.14 17.29
N LEU A 67 26.05 30.99 16.62
CA LEU A 67 26.49 32.33 16.20
C LEU A 67 26.89 33.20 17.39
N ILE A 68 26.10 33.20 18.48
CA ILE A 68 26.44 33.93 19.70
C ILE A 68 27.74 33.39 20.32
N THR A 69 27.97 32.08 20.26
CA THR A 69 29.18 31.43 20.79
C THR A 69 30.41 31.82 19.97
N GLU A 70 30.31 31.86 18.64
CA GLU A 70 31.37 32.36 17.76
C GLU A 70 31.77 33.80 18.12
N ILE A 71 30.80 34.70 18.33
CA ILE A 71 31.07 36.08 18.76
C ILE A 71 31.81 36.12 20.10
N LYS A 72 31.40 35.29 21.07
CA LYS A 72 32.05 35.20 22.39
C LYS A 72 33.50 34.72 22.27
N ILE A 73 33.76 33.73 21.42
CA ILE A 73 35.11 33.21 21.16
C ILE A 73 36.00 34.31 20.55
N ILE A 74 35.51 35.03 19.53
CA ILE A 74 36.26 36.14 18.90
C ILE A 74 36.60 37.20 19.95
N LYS A 75 35.63 37.58 20.79
CA LYS A 75 35.84 38.56 21.86
C LYS A 75 36.93 38.12 22.83
N GLN A 76 36.87 36.87 23.31
CA GLN A 76 37.82 36.33 24.28
C GLN A 76 39.24 36.26 23.71
N ASN A 77 39.39 35.82 22.45
CA ASN A 77 40.69 35.72 21.79
C ASN A 77 41.33 37.09 21.53
N THR A 78 40.51 38.13 21.33
CA THR A 78 41.00 39.48 21.01
C THR A 78 41.30 40.30 22.27
N SER A 79 40.55 40.11 23.36
CA SER A 79 40.69 40.95 24.56
C SER A 79 42.00 40.72 25.32
N GLY A 80 42.53 39.49 25.34
CA GLY A 80 43.74 39.15 26.09
C GLY A 80 44.98 39.94 25.65
N PRO A 81 45.37 39.86 24.36
CA PRO A 81 46.53 40.61 23.85
C PRO A 81 46.41 42.13 24.01
N LEU A 82 45.20 42.67 23.88
CA LEU A 82 44.94 44.10 24.09
C LEU A 82 45.10 44.51 25.56
N GLN A 83 44.62 43.68 26.50
CA GLN A 83 44.80 43.90 27.93
C GLN A 83 46.27 43.83 28.34
N GLU A 84 47.01 42.86 27.83
CA GLU A 84 48.46 42.73 28.07
C GLU A 84 49.21 43.95 27.54
N SER A 85 48.88 44.40 26.33
CA SER A 85 49.45 45.63 25.75
C SER A 85 49.14 46.86 26.62
N GLN A 86 47.92 46.97 27.14
CA GLN A 86 47.50 48.06 28.02
C GLN A 86 48.26 48.04 29.35
N ILE A 87 48.49 46.87 29.94
CA ILE A 87 49.29 46.71 31.16
C ILE A 87 50.74 47.11 30.90
N LEU A 88 51.33 46.64 29.79
CA LEU A 88 52.70 46.96 29.42
C LEU A 88 52.90 48.47 29.24
N ILE A 89 52.00 49.13 28.51
CA ILE A 89 52.02 50.59 28.32
C ILE A 89 51.88 51.30 29.66
N SER A 90 50.93 50.88 30.51
CA SER A 90 50.70 51.49 31.82
C SER A 90 51.94 51.38 32.73
N ASN A 91 52.65 50.25 32.70
CA ASN A 91 53.88 50.06 33.45
C ASN A 91 55.01 50.93 32.91
N LYS A 92 55.19 51.00 31.58
CA LYS A 92 56.17 51.90 30.96
C LYS A 92 55.89 53.36 31.33
N ILE A 93 54.64 53.81 31.25
CA ILE A 93 54.25 55.17 31.65
C ILE A 93 54.65 55.45 33.11
N LYS A 94 54.31 54.54 34.04
CA LYS A 94 54.68 54.70 35.45
C LYS A 94 56.19 54.80 35.65
N SER A 95 56.95 53.87 35.08
CA SER A 95 58.41 53.88 35.19
C SER A 95 59.04 55.12 34.57
N THR A 96 58.54 55.60 33.42
CA THR A 96 59.02 56.84 32.79
C THR A 96 58.68 58.08 33.62
N ILE A 97 57.49 58.16 34.22
CA ILE A 97 57.14 59.27 35.14
C ILE A 97 58.09 59.30 36.33
N THR A 98 58.30 58.15 37.01
CA THR A 98 59.24 58.08 38.14
C THR A 98 60.65 58.51 37.73
N PHE A 99 61.12 58.07 36.56
CA PHE A 99 62.42 58.49 36.04
C PHE A 99 62.49 60.00 35.78
N VAL A 100 61.47 60.59 35.15
CA VAL A 100 61.40 62.04 34.91
C VAL A 100 61.43 62.82 36.22
N ASP A 101 60.68 62.38 37.23
CA ASP A 101 60.66 63.01 38.55
C ASP A 101 62.02 62.92 39.26
N GLU A 102 62.71 61.78 39.16
CA GLU A 102 64.08 61.59 39.69
C GLU A 102 65.08 62.53 39.01
N VAL A 103 65.01 62.66 37.68
CA VAL A 103 65.89 63.55 36.91
C VAL A 103 65.63 65.02 37.22
N ASN A 104 64.36 65.44 37.32
CA ASN A 104 64.03 66.82 37.66
C ASN A 104 64.56 67.19 39.06
N LYS A 105 64.45 66.30 40.04
CA LYS A 105 65.04 66.51 41.38
C LYS A 105 66.57 66.63 41.34
N LEU A 106 67.24 65.85 40.50
CA LEU A 106 68.69 65.91 40.32
C LEU A 106 69.15 67.21 39.63
N ILE A 107 68.33 67.78 38.74
CA ILE A 107 68.61 69.07 38.10
C ILE A 107 68.51 70.23 39.10
N ASP A 108 67.58 70.14 40.06
CA ASP A 108 67.36 71.18 41.06
C ASP A 108 68.40 71.19 42.21
N ASP A 109 69.18 70.11 42.39
CA ASP A 109 70.17 69.93 43.47
C ASP A 109 71.62 70.13 42.97
N GLU A 110 72.16 71.37 43.03
CA GLU A 110 73.49 71.75 42.48
C GLU A 110 74.72 71.04 43.11
N THR A 111 74.54 70.20 44.14
CA THR A 111 75.65 69.62 44.93
C THR A 111 75.83 68.09 44.82
N THR A 112 75.10 67.39 43.95
CA THR A 112 75.23 65.93 43.84
C THR A 112 76.30 65.50 42.81
N GLN A 113 77.22 64.65 43.25
CA GLN A 113 78.25 64.04 42.40
C GLN A 113 77.58 63.02 41.46
N PHE A 114 77.62 63.29 40.16
CA PHE A 114 76.88 62.58 39.12
C PHE A 114 77.28 61.09 39.05
N GLN A 115 76.39 60.16 39.42
CA GLN A 115 76.57 58.72 39.15
C GLN A 115 76.22 58.43 37.69
N THR A 116 77.12 58.81 36.78
CA THR A 116 76.94 58.77 35.32
C THR A 116 76.55 57.39 34.81
N GLU A 117 77.07 56.32 35.42
CA GLU A 117 76.77 54.94 35.03
C GLU A 117 75.31 54.54 35.32
N GLU A 118 74.79 54.82 36.51
CA GLU A 118 73.41 54.48 36.87
C GLU A 118 72.42 55.31 36.04
N PHE A 119 72.71 56.59 35.82
CA PHE A 119 71.93 57.46 34.95
C PHE A 119 71.91 56.97 33.50
N ASN A 120 73.08 56.61 32.94
CA ASN A 120 73.17 56.08 31.58
C ASN A 120 72.44 54.74 31.46
N GLN A 121 72.50 53.90 32.50
CA GLN A 121 71.76 52.65 32.55
C GLN A 121 70.24 52.89 32.55
N LYS A 122 69.73 53.81 33.37
CA LYS A 122 68.29 54.17 33.37
C LYS A 122 67.85 54.84 32.07
N CYS A 123 68.67 55.71 31.48
CA CYS A 123 68.43 56.31 30.17
C CYS A 123 68.34 55.25 29.07
N SER A 124 69.18 54.21 29.11
CA SER A 124 69.13 53.12 28.14
C SER A 124 67.83 52.31 28.19
N LEU A 125 67.12 52.33 29.34
CA LEU A 125 65.83 51.65 29.52
C LEU A 125 64.63 52.42 28.93
N LEU A 126 64.79 53.69 28.55
CA LEU A 126 63.72 54.48 27.91
C LEU A 126 63.27 53.90 26.57
N GLY A 127 64.12 53.09 25.92
CA GLY A 127 63.76 52.11 24.88
C GLY A 127 62.85 52.60 23.74
N SER A 128 62.35 51.64 22.95
CA SER A 128 61.34 51.90 21.91
C SER A 128 59.91 51.82 22.48
N LEU A 129 58.98 52.51 21.82
CA LEU A 129 57.56 52.39 22.11
C LEU A 129 57.07 50.95 21.84
N PRO A 130 56.21 50.38 22.69
CA PRO A 130 55.59 49.09 22.41
C PRO A 130 54.69 49.21 21.17
N GLU A 131 54.70 48.18 20.32
CA GLU A 131 53.81 48.11 19.18
C GLU A 131 52.38 47.82 19.62
N VAL A 132 51.42 48.55 19.06
CA VAL A 132 49.98 48.38 19.32
C VAL A 132 49.29 48.17 17.98
N PRO A 133 48.44 47.13 17.84
CA PRO A 133 47.69 46.92 16.61
C PRO A 133 46.81 48.13 16.30
N SER A 134 46.78 48.52 15.03
CA SER A 134 45.87 49.54 14.55
C SER A 134 44.43 49.03 14.54
N LEU A 135 43.43 49.93 14.56
CA LEU A 135 42.01 49.53 14.64
C LEU A 135 41.57 48.60 13.50
N LYS A 136 42.21 48.70 12.32
CA LYS A 136 41.96 47.81 11.17
C LYS A 136 42.48 46.38 11.38
N GLU A 137 43.42 46.19 12.30
CA GLU A 137 43.99 44.88 12.68
C GLU A 137 43.22 44.24 13.85
N VAL A 138 42.30 44.99 14.46
CA VAL A 138 41.40 44.49 15.51
C VAL A 138 40.11 43.97 14.85
N PRO A 139 39.66 42.73 15.17
CA PRO A 139 38.41 42.18 14.66
C PRO A 139 37.19 43.10 14.84
N TYR A 140 36.47 43.34 13.73
CA TYR A 140 35.18 44.01 13.70
C TYR A 140 34.07 43.00 13.41
N VAL A 141 33.29 42.64 14.44
CA VAL A 141 32.26 41.60 14.35
C VAL A 141 30.93 42.23 13.95
N SER A 142 30.34 41.76 12.83
CA SER A 142 29.01 42.17 12.37
C SER A 142 28.18 40.95 11.98
N PHE A 143 26.88 40.99 12.25
CA PHE A 143 25.93 39.95 11.84
C PHE A 143 25.19 40.41 10.59
N GLN A 144 25.19 39.57 9.56
CA GLN A 144 24.44 39.79 8.32
C GLN A 144 23.37 38.71 8.19
N HIS A 145 22.22 39.11 7.65
CA HIS A 145 21.07 38.24 7.48
C HIS A 145 20.33 38.55 6.18
N CYS A 146 19.72 37.54 5.58
CA CYS A 146 19.01 37.60 4.30
C CYS A 146 17.51 37.38 4.51
N SER A 147 16.70 38.41 4.21
CA SER A 147 15.23 38.33 4.35
C SER A 147 14.55 37.39 3.34
N VAL A 148 15.23 37.03 2.24
CA VAL A 148 14.68 36.11 1.22
C VAL A 148 14.55 34.69 1.77
N ASP A 149 15.53 34.25 2.57
CA ASP A 149 15.54 32.91 3.14
C ASP A 149 14.42 32.73 4.17
N GLU A 150 14.15 33.76 4.98
CA GLU A 150 12.99 33.78 5.89
C GLU A 150 11.67 33.63 5.14
N GLN A 151 11.52 34.40 4.06
CA GLN A 151 10.30 34.36 3.26
C GLN A 151 10.10 32.98 2.61
N HIS A 152 11.18 32.35 2.15
CA HIS A 152 11.13 31.01 1.61
C HIS A 152 10.67 29.98 2.66
N ILE A 153 11.19 30.05 3.90
CA ILE A 153 10.74 29.18 5.00
C ILE A 153 9.25 29.37 5.28
N ILE A 154 8.79 30.63 5.34
CA ILE A 154 7.37 30.96 5.55
C ILE A 154 6.51 30.38 4.42
N ASP A 155 6.93 30.52 3.17
CA ASP A 155 6.16 30.06 2.02
C ASP A 155 6.14 28.53 1.90
N VAL A 156 7.20 27.84 2.34
CA VAL A 156 7.17 26.38 2.52
C VAL A 156 6.13 26.00 3.58
N CYS A 157 6.15 26.65 4.75
CA CYS A 157 5.19 26.37 5.82
C CYS A 157 3.72 26.53 5.39
N LYS A 158 3.41 27.52 4.55
CA LYS A 158 2.05 27.73 4.01
C LYS A 158 1.55 26.60 3.11
N LYS A 159 2.45 25.80 2.53
CA LYS A 159 2.14 24.72 1.56
C LYS A 159 2.16 23.32 2.18
N LEU A 160 2.42 23.20 3.49
CA LEU A 160 2.55 21.90 4.13
C LEU A 160 1.20 21.23 4.36
N GLY A 161 1.10 20.00 3.85
CA GLY A 161 -0.08 19.15 4.02
C GLY A 161 -1.21 19.46 3.05
N SER A 162 -2.10 18.49 2.87
CA SER A 162 -3.33 18.62 2.10
C SER A 162 -4.40 17.71 2.68
N LEU A 163 -5.66 18.08 2.49
CA LEU A 163 -6.80 17.28 2.90
C LEU A 163 -7.40 16.60 1.67
N LEU A 164 -7.69 15.30 1.80
CA LEU A 164 -8.43 14.53 0.81
C LEU A 164 -9.79 14.20 1.40
N HIS A 165 -10.85 14.59 0.69
CA HIS A 165 -12.23 14.37 1.14
C HIS A 165 -12.73 12.94 0.82
N ILE A 166 -12.20 12.34 -0.25
CA ILE A 166 -12.53 10.97 -0.68
C ILE A 166 -11.22 10.30 -1.08
N ALA A 167 -11.01 9.05 -0.68
CA ALA A 167 -9.86 8.30 -1.16
C ALA A 167 -9.98 8.09 -2.68
N PRO A 168 -8.88 8.20 -3.44
CA PRO A 168 -8.93 8.27 -4.90
C PRO A 168 -9.45 7.00 -5.56
N VAL A 169 -9.47 5.87 -4.84
CA VAL A 169 -10.03 4.61 -5.31
C VAL A 169 -11.07 4.09 -4.32
N GLN A 170 -12.17 3.57 -4.84
CA GLN A 170 -13.23 2.94 -4.04
C GLN A 170 -13.59 1.56 -4.61
N ILE A 171 -13.95 0.64 -3.73
CA ILE A 171 -14.55 -0.64 -4.13
C ILE A 171 -15.92 -0.34 -4.72
N SER A 172 -16.12 -0.72 -5.97
CA SER A 172 -17.36 -0.46 -6.72
C SER A 172 -18.34 -1.62 -6.56
N THR A 173 -17.88 -2.85 -6.78
CA THR A 173 -18.71 -4.06 -6.72
C THR A 173 -17.97 -5.24 -6.07
N MET A 174 -18.74 -6.10 -5.40
CA MET A 174 -18.27 -7.38 -4.87
C MET A 174 -19.25 -8.47 -5.29
N LEU A 175 -18.82 -9.33 -6.21
CA LEU A 175 -19.66 -10.37 -6.77
C LEU A 175 -19.26 -11.75 -6.20
N GLU A 176 -20.24 -12.48 -5.68
CA GLU A 176 -20.02 -13.84 -5.19
C GLU A 176 -19.58 -14.79 -6.31
N ARG A 177 -18.63 -15.66 -5.97
CA ARG A 177 -18.19 -16.81 -6.77
C ARG A 177 -18.05 -18.02 -5.84
N PRO A 178 -18.06 -19.25 -6.37
CA PRO A 178 -17.83 -20.47 -5.57
C PRO A 178 -16.55 -20.35 -4.73
N GLY A 179 -16.69 -20.30 -3.40
CA GLY A 179 -15.55 -20.16 -2.49
C GLY A 179 -14.74 -18.86 -2.66
N ALA A 180 -15.30 -17.85 -3.32
CA ALA A 180 -14.56 -16.67 -3.76
C ALA A 180 -15.42 -15.40 -3.83
N LEU A 181 -14.76 -14.25 -3.93
CA LEU A 181 -15.35 -12.95 -4.23
C LEU A 181 -14.55 -12.27 -5.34
N LEU A 182 -15.22 -11.86 -6.41
CA LEU A 182 -14.64 -10.95 -7.41
C LEU A 182 -14.87 -9.52 -6.91
N ILE A 183 -13.79 -8.80 -6.67
CA ILE A 183 -13.84 -7.42 -6.18
C ILE A 183 -13.40 -6.51 -7.32
N ASP A 184 -14.23 -5.55 -7.65
CA ASP A 184 -13.95 -4.49 -8.62
C ASP A 184 -13.78 -3.16 -7.88
N TRP A 185 -12.92 -2.29 -8.41
CA TRP A 185 -12.75 -0.94 -7.90
C TRP A 185 -12.57 0.06 -9.03
N SER A 186 -12.94 1.31 -8.74
CA SER A 186 -12.84 2.42 -9.68
C SER A 186 -12.15 3.61 -9.03
N VAL A 187 -11.46 4.39 -9.85
CA VAL A 187 -10.92 5.69 -9.45
C VAL A 187 -12.09 6.67 -9.37
N SER A 188 -12.24 7.33 -8.23
CA SER A 188 -13.23 8.39 -8.03
C SER A 188 -12.76 9.66 -8.74
N ASP A 189 -13.70 10.40 -9.35
CA ASP A 189 -13.49 11.48 -10.33
C ASP A 189 -12.21 12.33 -10.17
N SER A 190 -11.35 12.14 -11.17
CA SER A 190 -10.50 13.11 -11.89
C SER A 190 -9.71 14.16 -11.11
N GLU A 191 -8.49 13.81 -10.74
CA GLU A 191 -7.34 14.56 -11.25
C GLU A 191 -6.63 13.65 -12.26
N GLU A 192 -6.01 14.20 -13.30
CA GLU A 192 -5.32 13.50 -14.42
C GLU A 192 -4.09 12.66 -13.98
N ARG A 193 -4.11 12.07 -12.79
CA ARG A 193 -3.02 11.28 -12.25
C ARG A 193 -3.15 9.84 -12.73
N CYS A 194 -2.16 9.41 -13.51
CA CYS A 194 -2.02 8.02 -13.92
C CYS A 194 -1.72 7.14 -12.71
N VAL A 195 -2.55 6.13 -12.49
CA VAL A 195 -2.33 5.13 -11.45
C VAL A 195 -1.36 4.07 -11.99
N GLU A 196 -0.23 3.89 -11.30
CA GLU A 196 0.76 2.86 -11.63
C GLU A 196 0.23 1.47 -11.23
N LYS A 197 -0.29 1.36 -9.99
CA LYS A 197 -0.77 0.10 -9.43
C LYS A 197 -1.72 0.30 -8.24
N TYR A 198 -2.49 -0.74 -7.97
CA TYR A 198 -3.42 -0.87 -6.86
C TYR A 198 -2.89 -1.86 -5.82
N HIS A 199 -3.33 -1.69 -4.58
CA HIS A 199 -3.06 -2.61 -3.47
C HIS A 199 -4.36 -2.94 -2.77
N LEU A 200 -4.76 -4.21 -2.82
CA LEU A 200 -5.95 -4.74 -2.18
C LEU A 200 -5.56 -5.54 -0.93
N GLN A 201 -6.32 -5.34 0.14
CA GLN A 201 -6.18 -6.09 1.38
C GLN A 201 -7.49 -6.71 1.85
N LYS A 202 -7.38 -7.82 2.57
CA LYS A 202 -8.48 -8.56 3.20
C LYS A 202 -8.24 -8.73 4.70
N MET A 203 -9.29 -8.62 5.48
CA MET A 203 -9.35 -8.94 6.91
C MET A 203 -10.48 -9.94 7.16
N PHE A 204 -10.30 -10.84 8.12
CA PHE A 204 -11.36 -11.75 8.57
C PHE A 204 -12.31 -11.04 9.54
N GLY A 205 -13.62 -11.19 9.35
CA GLY A 205 -14.66 -10.58 10.17
C GLY A 205 -15.09 -9.18 9.71
N GLU A 206 -15.85 -8.51 10.57
CA GLU A 206 -16.35 -7.14 10.37
C GLU A 206 -15.58 -6.14 11.25
N ILE A 207 -15.31 -4.94 10.72
CA ILE A 207 -14.70 -3.83 11.48
C ILE A 207 -15.46 -3.51 12.77
N SER A 208 -16.79 -3.58 12.73
CA SER A 208 -17.67 -3.30 13.88
C SER A 208 -17.38 -4.20 15.09
N THR A 209 -17.05 -5.46 14.82
CA THR A 209 -16.83 -6.48 15.86
C THR A 209 -15.41 -6.52 16.40
N ASN A 210 -14.43 -6.04 15.65
CA ASN A 210 -13.02 -6.11 16.01
C ASN A 210 -12.24 -4.87 15.53
N PRO A 211 -12.50 -3.67 16.10
CA PRO A 211 -11.83 -2.43 15.69
C PRO A 211 -10.30 -2.45 15.94
N ASN A 212 -9.82 -3.33 16.83
CA ASN A 212 -8.40 -3.50 17.15
C ASN A 212 -7.71 -4.63 16.36
N CYS A 213 -8.46 -5.45 15.60
CA CYS A 213 -7.87 -6.53 14.80
C CYS A 213 -7.44 -5.99 13.44
N ASN A 214 -6.34 -5.25 13.42
CA ASN A 214 -5.82 -4.60 12.21
C ASN A 214 -5.05 -5.55 11.29
N SER A 215 -5.29 -6.87 11.35
CA SER A 215 -4.57 -7.89 10.57
C SER A 215 -5.11 -7.97 9.13
N TYR A 216 -4.98 -6.86 8.42
CA TYR A 216 -5.17 -6.83 6.98
C TYR A 216 -4.02 -7.59 6.30
N HIS A 217 -4.38 -8.54 5.44
CA HIS A 217 -3.45 -9.31 4.63
C HIS A 217 -3.51 -8.80 3.19
N THR A 218 -2.36 -8.60 2.57
CA THR A 218 -2.27 -8.27 1.15
C THR A 218 -2.81 -9.44 0.32
N THR A 219 -3.77 -9.16 -0.56
CA THR A 219 -4.33 -10.14 -1.48
C THR A 219 -3.91 -9.90 -2.92
N TYR A 220 -3.68 -8.64 -3.30
CA TYR A 220 -3.29 -8.26 -4.65
C TYR A 220 -2.46 -6.96 -4.66
N ILE A 221 -1.42 -6.93 -5.50
CA ILE A 221 -0.70 -5.71 -5.90
C ILE A 221 -0.49 -5.77 -7.41
N GLY A 222 -0.96 -4.77 -8.15
CA GLY A 222 -0.80 -4.71 -9.60
C GLY A 222 -1.71 -3.69 -10.28
N PRO A 223 -1.68 -3.59 -11.62
CA PRO A 223 -2.37 -2.54 -12.36
C PRO A 223 -3.86 -2.83 -12.63
N SER A 224 -4.33 -4.05 -12.39
CA SER A 224 -5.73 -4.43 -12.65
C SER A 224 -6.69 -3.71 -11.71
N THR A 225 -7.89 -3.43 -12.20
CA THR A 225 -8.99 -2.79 -11.44
C THR A 225 -9.98 -3.80 -10.84
N GLN A 226 -9.67 -5.09 -10.97
CA GLN A 226 -10.47 -6.18 -10.43
C GLN A 226 -9.57 -7.33 -10.00
N TYR A 227 -10.01 -8.08 -8.98
CA TYR A 227 -9.30 -9.27 -8.53
C TYR A 227 -10.24 -10.31 -7.90
N LEU A 228 -10.04 -11.58 -8.27
CA LEU A 228 -10.79 -12.71 -7.73
C LEU A 228 -10.08 -13.28 -6.50
N ILE A 229 -10.65 -13.06 -5.33
CA ILE A 229 -10.15 -13.59 -4.08
C ILE A 229 -10.75 -14.97 -3.84
N LYS A 230 -9.92 -16.01 -3.91
CA LYS A 230 -10.31 -17.41 -3.69
C LYS A 230 -10.06 -17.87 -2.24
N GLY A 231 -10.49 -19.09 -1.93
CA GLY A 231 -10.26 -19.74 -0.63
C GLY A 231 -11.01 -19.07 0.53
N LEU A 232 -12.19 -18.51 0.25
CA LEU A 232 -13.06 -17.94 1.26
C LEU A 232 -13.97 -19.02 1.84
N ASN A 233 -14.08 -19.02 3.17
CA ASN A 233 -15.02 -19.90 3.84
C ASN A 233 -16.45 -19.41 3.62
N PRO A 234 -17.37 -20.29 3.21
CA PRO A 234 -18.75 -19.93 3.01
C PRO A 234 -19.40 -19.36 4.28
N ASN A 235 -20.23 -18.35 4.11
CA ASN A 235 -20.99 -17.65 5.14
C ASN A 235 -20.14 -16.97 6.23
N GLN A 236 -18.83 -16.77 5.99
CA GLN A 236 -17.97 -15.98 6.85
C GLN A 236 -17.75 -14.58 6.28
N ASN A 237 -17.81 -13.57 7.14
CA ASN A 237 -17.60 -12.18 6.76
C ASN A 237 -16.11 -11.89 6.54
N TYR A 238 -15.80 -11.16 5.48
CA TYR A 238 -14.48 -10.62 5.19
C TYR A 238 -14.60 -9.14 4.87
N THR A 239 -13.68 -8.34 5.40
CA THR A 239 -13.60 -6.90 5.12
C THR A 239 -12.47 -6.62 4.14
N PHE A 240 -12.72 -5.76 3.15
CA PHE A 240 -11.80 -5.42 2.08
C PHE A 240 -11.56 -3.92 2.02
N ARG A 241 -10.35 -3.52 1.63
CA ARG A 241 -9.99 -2.13 1.32
C ARG A 241 -8.95 -2.08 0.23
N VAL A 242 -8.97 -1.02 -0.57
CA VAL A 242 -8.05 -0.82 -1.70
C VAL A 242 -7.43 0.57 -1.64
N CYS A 243 -6.16 0.70 -2.02
CA CYS A 243 -5.51 1.99 -2.29
C CYS A 243 -4.77 1.93 -3.63
N CYS A 244 -4.30 3.08 -4.10
CA CYS A 244 -3.54 3.17 -5.34
C CYS A 244 -2.22 3.91 -5.13
N LYS A 245 -1.27 3.68 -6.03
CA LYS A 245 -0.04 4.45 -6.15
C LYS A 245 -0.08 5.18 -7.49
N PHE A 246 0.08 6.50 -7.45
CA PHE A 246 0.19 7.32 -8.66
C PHE A 246 1.62 7.30 -9.19
N GLU A 247 1.80 7.45 -10.49
CA GLU A 247 3.13 7.51 -11.11
C GLU A 247 3.97 8.69 -10.61
N SER A 248 3.32 9.79 -10.20
CA SER A 248 3.97 10.99 -9.66
C SER A 248 4.42 10.86 -8.20
N ASP A 249 3.93 9.85 -7.47
CA ASP A 249 4.01 9.80 -6.01
C ASP A 249 4.75 8.53 -5.56
N ASP A 250 5.73 8.66 -4.67
CA ASP A 250 6.38 7.49 -4.07
C ASP A 250 5.54 6.78 -3.00
N LYS A 251 4.49 7.44 -2.51
CA LYS A 251 3.64 6.95 -1.42
C LYS A 251 2.31 6.44 -1.95
N TRP A 252 1.78 5.42 -1.27
CA TRP A 252 0.41 4.95 -1.49
C TRP A 252 -0.59 6.01 -1.06
N SER A 253 -1.71 6.07 -1.78
CA SER A 253 -2.87 6.87 -1.40
C SER A 253 -3.47 6.40 -0.08
N PRO A 254 -4.35 7.20 0.53
CA PRO A 254 -5.27 6.69 1.55
C PRO A 254 -6.08 5.49 1.04
N TRP A 255 -6.48 4.63 1.97
CA TRP A 255 -7.35 3.48 1.71
C TRP A 255 -8.79 3.90 1.40
N SER A 256 -9.46 3.12 0.56
CA SER A 256 -10.91 3.19 0.34
C SER A 256 -11.69 3.00 1.64
N VAL A 257 -12.97 3.35 1.62
CA VAL A 257 -13.89 2.93 2.70
C VAL A 257 -13.89 1.40 2.73
N PRO A 258 -13.63 0.77 3.89
CA PRO A 258 -13.63 -0.68 3.96
C PRO A 258 -15.04 -1.23 3.75
N GLN A 259 -15.18 -2.29 2.97
CA GLN A 259 -16.45 -2.93 2.71
C GLN A 259 -16.42 -4.39 3.15
N THR A 260 -17.48 -4.83 3.83
CA THR A 260 -17.63 -6.21 4.30
C THR A 260 -18.53 -6.97 3.35
N ASN A 261 -18.11 -8.16 2.94
CA ASN A 261 -18.98 -9.11 2.26
C ASN A 261 -18.61 -10.56 2.62
N LYS A 262 -19.44 -11.50 2.17
CA LYS A 262 -19.25 -12.94 2.33
C LYS A 262 -19.62 -13.65 1.04
N THR A 263 -19.13 -14.87 0.87
CA THR A 263 -19.65 -15.78 -0.16
C THR A 263 -20.56 -16.80 0.50
N SER A 264 -21.74 -17.03 -0.06
CA SER A 264 -22.66 -18.10 0.34
C SER A 264 -22.43 -19.38 -0.47
N VAL A 265 -21.71 -19.25 -1.59
CA VAL A 265 -21.48 -20.33 -2.55
C VAL A 265 -20.26 -21.14 -2.12
N LYS A 266 -20.45 -22.44 -1.92
CA LYS A 266 -19.37 -23.35 -1.51
C LYS A 266 -18.28 -23.44 -2.60
N PRO A 267 -17.00 -23.63 -2.23
CA PRO A 267 -15.95 -23.93 -3.18
C PRO A 267 -16.30 -25.14 -4.05
N LEU A 268 -15.77 -25.16 -5.28
CA LEU A 268 -15.90 -26.30 -6.16
C LEU A 268 -15.12 -27.48 -5.59
N CYS A 269 -15.72 -28.66 -5.62
CA CYS A 269 -15.05 -29.89 -5.22
C CYS A 269 -15.60 -31.11 -5.95
N TRP A 270 -14.78 -32.15 -5.96
CA TRP A 270 -15.13 -33.46 -6.48
C TRP A 270 -16.16 -34.15 -5.58
N GLU A 271 -17.04 -34.93 -6.19
CA GLU A 271 -17.93 -35.85 -5.49
C GLU A 271 -17.13 -37.08 -5.06
N VAL A 272 -17.33 -37.51 -3.80
CA VAL A 272 -16.63 -38.68 -3.24
C VAL A 272 -17.03 -39.93 -4.02
N ASN A 273 -16.05 -40.67 -4.51
CA ASN A 273 -16.26 -41.95 -5.16
C ASN A 273 -15.19 -42.98 -4.74
N GLU A 274 -15.47 -44.26 -4.98
CA GLU A 274 -14.55 -45.36 -4.61
C GLU A 274 -13.35 -45.51 -5.55
N ASN A 275 -13.39 -44.83 -6.70
CA ASN A 275 -12.43 -45.01 -7.78
C ASN A 275 -11.32 -43.95 -7.77
N PHE A 276 -11.38 -42.96 -6.87
CA PHE A 276 -10.40 -41.87 -6.77
C PHE A 276 -10.07 -41.59 -5.30
N VAL A 277 -8.82 -41.20 -5.06
CA VAL A 277 -8.40 -40.58 -3.80
C VAL A 277 -8.59 -39.08 -3.94
N LEU A 278 -9.38 -38.51 -3.03
CA LEU A 278 -9.59 -37.06 -2.96
C LEU A 278 -8.76 -36.47 -1.81
N SER A 279 -8.18 -35.29 -2.05
CA SER A 279 -7.39 -34.55 -1.05
C SER A 279 -7.65 -33.04 -1.17
N ASN A 280 -7.15 -32.26 -0.20
CA ASN A 280 -7.32 -30.80 -0.13
C ASN A 280 -8.80 -30.38 -0.19
N ASP A 281 -9.58 -30.77 0.83
CA ASP A 281 -11.04 -30.53 0.89
C ASP A 281 -11.80 -30.99 -0.36
N ASN A 282 -11.38 -32.13 -0.90
CA ASN A 282 -11.91 -32.76 -2.11
C ASN A 282 -11.75 -31.92 -3.40
N THR A 283 -10.80 -30.98 -3.44
CA THR A 283 -10.49 -30.22 -4.67
C THR A 283 -9.50 -30.95 -5.57
N VAL A 284 -8.69 -31.84 -5.02
CA VAL A 284 -7.65 -32.58 -5.74
C VAL A 284 -8.02 -34.05 -5.85
N ALA A 285 -7.92 -34.62 -7.05
CA ALA A 285 -8.25 -36.02 -7.32
C ALA A 285 -7.09 -36.78 -7.98
N SER A 286 -6.90 -38.02 -7.51
CA SER A 286 -5.99 -39.02 -8.09
C SER A 286 -6.74 -40.33 -8.34
N PRO A 287 -6.69 -40.91 -9.56
CA PRO A 287 -7.42 -42.13 -9.87
C PRO A 287 -6.80 -43.37 -9.20
N LEU A 288 -7.64 -44.20 -8.58
CA LEU A 288 -7.33 -45.55 -8.09
C LEU A 288 -7.61 -46.60 -9.16
N ARG A 289 -8.69 -46.39 -9.93
CA ARG A 289 -9.07 -47.25 -11.06
C ARG A 289 -8.99 -46.47 -12.37
N ILE A 290 -8.37 -47.10 -13.35
CA ILE A 290 -8.29 -46.61 -14.72
C ILE A 290 -9.70 -46.60 -15.34
N ASP A 291 -9.96 -45.65 -16.24
CA ASP A 291 -11.22 -45.53 -17.00
C ASP A 291 -12.49 -45.36 -16.14
N SER A 292 -12.31 -44.99 -14.88
CA SER A 292 -13.42 -44.63 -13.99
C SER A 292 -13.75 -43.15 -14.11
N MET A 293 -15.04 -42.83 -13.98
CA MET A 293 -15.52 -41.46 -14.07
C MET A 293 -15.57 -40.79 -12.70
N LEU A 294 -15.03 -39.58 -12.63
CA LEU A 294 -15.17 -38.67 -11.51
C LEU A 294 -16.04 -37.49 -11.92
N TYR A 295 -16.95 -37.08 -11.05
CA TYR A 295 -17.76 -35.88 -11.26
C TYR A 295 -17.53 -34.88 -10.13
N SER A 296 -17.66 -33.59 -10.42
CA SER A 296 -17.78 -32.55 -9.41
C SER A 296 -19.12 -32.66 -8.71
N LYS A 297 -19.26 -31.99 -7.57
CA LYS A 297 -20.60 -31.65 -7.07
C LYS A 297 -21.33 -30.75 -8.08
N GLU A 298 -22.65 -30.69 -7.93
CA GLU A 298 -23.52 -29.86 -8.78
C GLU A 298 -23.09 -28.39 -8.73
N ILE A 299 -22.80 -27.82 -9.91
CA ILE A 299 -22.36 -26.43 -10.07
C ILE A 299 -23.55 -25.62 -10.60
N PRO A 300 -24.07 -24.64 -9.84
CA PRO A 300 -25.02 -23.67 -10.38
C PRO A 300 -24.26 -22.81 -11.40
N PHE A 301 -24.41 -23.12 -12.69
CA PHE A 301 -23.67 -22.41 -13.72
C PHE A 301 -24.43 -21.14 -14.08
N SER A 302 -23.83 -20.00 -13.75
CA SER A 302 -24.41 -18.68 -14.03
C SER A 302 -23.43 -17.84 -14.85
N ILE A 303 -23.95 -16.76 -15.43
CA ILE A 303 -23.19 -15.88 -16.33
C ILE A 303 -21.98 -15.31 -15.59
N GLY A 304 -20.81 -15.39 -16.20
CA GLY A 304 -19.56 -14.89 -15.61
C GLY A 304 -18.96 -15.78 -14.52
N TYR A 305 -19.48 -17.00 -14.34
CA TYR A 305 -18.74 -18.06 -13.65
C TYR A 305 -17.65 -18.59 -14.57
N SER A 306 -16.47 -18.73 -13.98
CA SER A 306 -15.32 -19.36 -14.58
C SER A 306 -14.98 -20.56 -13.72
N VAL A 307 -14.86 -21.74 -14.33
CA VAL A 307 -14.37 -22.91 -13.61
C VAL A 307 -13.01 -23.29 -14.16
N GLU A 308 -12.02 -23.39 -13.29
CA GLU A 308 -10.66 -23.72 -13.65
C GLU A 308 -10.34 -25.16 -13.21
N LEU A 309 -9.60 -25.86 -14.06
CA LEU A 309 -9.07 -27.18 -13.76
C LEU A 309 -7.57 -27.16 -14.04
N THR A 310 -6.78 -27.49 -13.02
CA THR A 310 -5.32 -27.51 -13.10
C THR A 310 -4.82 -28.96 -13.12
N PHE A 311 -3.94 -29.28 -14.07
CA PHE A 311 -3.25 -30.56 -14.11
C PHE A 311 -2.00 -30.50 -13.23
N LEU A 312 -2.06 -31.13 -12.06
CA LEU A 312 -0.95 -31.18 -11.12
C LEU A 312 0.09 -32.24 -11.50
N GLU A 313 -0.36 -33.35 -12.10
CA GLU A 313 0.51 -34.39 -12.69
C GLU A 313 -0.15 -34.91 -13.97
N CYS A 314 0.67 -35.18 -15.00
CA CYS A 314 0.23 -35.69 -16.30
C CYS A 314 0.88 -37.04 -16.59
N ASP A 315 0.16 -37.91 -17.30
CA ASP A 315 0.68 -39.18 -17.81
C ASP A 315 0.14 -39.41 -19.23
N ASN A 316 0.05 -40.67 -19.70
CA ASN A 316 -0.46 -41.03 -21.03
C ASN A 316 -1.66 -40.17 -21.48
N LEU A 317 -1.43 -39.36 -22.53
CA LEU A 317 -2.34 -38.31 -22.99
C LEU A 317 -3.52 -38.83 -23.83
N ASN A 318 -3.54 -40.11 -24.16
CA ASN A 318 -4.60 -40.70 -24.99
C ASN A 318 -5.68 -41.36 -24.11
N ASN A 319 -6.95 -41.30 -24.51
CA ASN A 319 -8.08 -41.86 -23.75
C ASN A 319 -8.28 -41.28 -22.33
N SER A 320 -7.72 -40.09 -22.05
CA SER A 320 -8.02 -39.34 -20.83
C SER A 320 -8.82 -38.10 -21.23
N PHE A 321 -9.95 -37.90 -20.59
CA PHE A 321 -10.90 -36.87 -21.00
C PHE A 321 -11.44 -36.07 -19.84
N ILE A 322 -11.67 -34.78 -20.07
CA ILE A 322 -12.26 -33.86 -19.11
C ILE A 322 -13.30 -32.99 -19.82
N GLY A 323 -14.36 -32.59 -19.14
CA GLY A 323 -15.39 -31.79 -19.76
C GLY A 323 -16.49 -31.30 -18.83
N LEU A 324 -17.49 -30.67 -19.44
CA LEU A 324 -18.73 -30.23 -18.82
C LEU A 324 -19.88 -31.16 -19.19
N PHE A 325 -20.71 -31.48 -18.19
CA PHE A 325 -21.77 -32.46 -18.25
C PHE A 325 -23.08 -31.89 -17.70
N THR A 326 -24.21 -32.25 -18.30
CA THR A 326 -25.56 -31.84 -17.85
C THR A 326 -26.24 -32.83 -16.89
N SER A 327 -25.59 -33.95 -16.62
CA SER A 327 -26.07 -35.01 -15.75
C SER A 327 -24.90 -35.86 -15.27
N ASN A 328 -24.98 -36.34 -14.03
CA ASN A 328 -24.04 -37.32 -13.47
C ASN A 328 -24.43 -38.78 -13.80
N GLU A 329 -25.31 -38.99 -14.78
CA GLU A 329 -25.69 -40.34 -15.22
C GLU A 329 -24.46 -41.10 -15.71
N ARG A 330 -24.19 -42.25 -15.08
CA ARG A 330 -22.99 -43.10 -15.27
C ARG A 330 -22.95 -43.81 -16.64
N THR A 331 -23.55 -43.20 -17.67
CA THR A 331 -23.59 -43.72 -19.04
C THR A 331 -22.39 -43.23 -19.86
N LYS A 332 -22.01 -44.00 -20.90
CA LYS A 332 -20.76 -43.85 -21.66
C LYS A 332 -20.52 -42.42 -22.18
N PHE A 333 -19.37 -41.89 -21.74
CA PHE A 333 -18.78 -40.56 -21.88
C PHE A 333 -18.94 -39.81 -23.22
N LEU A 334 -18.74 -40.50 -24.36
CA LEU A 334 -18.60 -39.86 -25.68
C LEU A 334 -19.91 -39.68 -26.47
N LEU A 335 -21.01 -40.30 -26.03
CA LEU A 335 -22.21 -40.43 -26.87
C LEU A 335 -23.34 -39.46 -26.50
N ASN A 336 -23.20 -38.74 -25.38
CA ASN A 336 -24.24 -37.81 -24.97
C ASN A 336 -24.09 -36.47 -25.73
N ARG A 337 -25.11 -36.13 -26.52
CA ARG A 337 -25.19 -34.90 -27.32
C ARG A 337 -25.16 -33.62 -26.47
N ALA A 338 -25.37 -33.72 -25.16
CA ALA A 338 -25.35 -32.59 -24.25
C ALA A 338 -23.99 -32.33 -23.59
N ASN A 339 -22.93 -33.07 -23.89
CA ASN A 339 -21.63 -32.89 -23.25
C ASN A 339 -20.62 -32.16 -24.15
N VAL A 340 -19.72 -31.41 -23.52
CA VAL A 340 -18.53 -30.84 -24.16
C VAL A 340 -17.32 -31.35 -23.42
N CYS A 341 -16.44 -32.09 -24.10
CA CYS A 341 -15.25 -32.66 -23.51
C CYS A 341 -14.05 -32.49 -24.41
N PHE A 342 -12.87 -32.51 -23.82
CA PHE A 342 -11.62 -32.57 -24.54
C PHE A 342 -10.79 -33.73 -24.01
N GLU A 343 -9.97 -34.28 -24.88
CA GLU A 343 -8.98 -35.29 -24.57
C GLU A 343 -7.66 -34.61 -24.22
N THR A 344 -6.89 -35.17 -23.30
CA THR A 344 -5.66 -34.54 -22.79
C THR A 344 -4.56 -34.42 -23.87
N ASN A 345 -4.70 -35.08 -25.02
CA ASN A 345 -3.86 -34.86 -26.21
C ASN A 345 -4.25 -33.62 -27.06
N GLY A 346 -5.32 -32.91 -26.68
CA GLY A 346 -5.77 -31.68 -27.34
C GLY A 346 -7.00 -31.84 -28.24
N ASN A 347 -7.49 -33.05 -28.47
CA ASN A 347 -8.71 -33.24 -29.28
C ASN A 347 -9.95 -32.72 -28.54
N ILE A 348 -10.79 -31.95 -29.23
CA ILE A 348 -12.05 -31.42 -28.67
C ILE A 348 -13.23 -32.21 -29.24
N TYR A 349 -14.17 -32.57 -28.37
CA TYR A 349 -15.40 -33.27 -28.71
C TYR A 349 -16.60 -32.45 -28.22
N GLY A 350 -17.45 -32.01 -29.14
CA GLY A 350 -18.67 -31.28 -28.81
C GLY A 350 -19.88 -32.08 -29.27
N SER A 351 -20.80 -32.37 -28.36
CA SER A 351 -21.99 -33.20 -28.62
C SER A 351 -21.65 -34.58 -29.19
N GLY A 352 -20.53 -35.16 -28.73
CA GLY A 352 -20.03 -36.47 -29.16
C GLY A 352 -19.31 -36.51 -30.51
N ILE A 353 -19.10 -35.36 -31.16
CA ILE A 353 -18.42 -35.26 -32.46
C ILE A 353 -17.07 -34.57 -32.27
N LYS A 354 -16.00 -35.20 -32.77
CA LYS A 354 -14.65 -34.62 -32.81
C LYS A 354 -14.64 -33.36 -33.67
N LYS A 355 -14.14 -32.26 -33.11
CA LYS A 355 -14.03 -30.97 -33.79
C LYS A 355 -12.69 -30.86 -34.52
N ALA A 356 -12.65 -29.99 -35.53
CA ALA A 356 -11.44 -29.73 -36.30
C ALA A 356 -10.39 -28.93 -35.49
N MET A 357 -10.84 -28.03 -34.63
CA MET A 357 -9.98 -27.29 -33.70
C MET A 357 -9.43 -28.23 -32.61
N GLN A 358 -8.16 -28.04 -32.28
CA GLN A 358 -7.44 -28.80 -31.27
C GLN A 358 -6.66 -27.83 -30.37
N PHE A 359 -6.56 -28.18 -29.09
CA PHE A 359 -5.65 -27.52 -28.17
C PHE A 359 -4.25 -28.15 -28.26
N SER A 360 -3.25 -27.44 -27.73
CA SER A 360 -1.98 -28.09 -27.40
C SER A 360 -2.21 -29.22 -26.38
N PRO A 361 -1.48 -30.34 -26.47
CA PRO A 361 -1.53 -31.38 -25.46
C PRO A 361 -1.24 -30.81 -24.07
N VAL A 362 -1.97 -31.28 -23.05
CA VAL A 362 -1.83 -30.76 -21.69
C VAL A 362 -0.49 -31.18 -21.09
N CYS A 363 0.08 -30.30 -20.28
CA CYS A 363 1.31 -30.54 -19.54
C CYS A 363 1.10 -30.26 -18.05
N LYS A 364 2.06 -30.67 -17.22
CA LYS A 364 2.04 -30.37 -15.79
C LYS A 364 1.99 -28.85 -15.57
N GLY A 365 1.04 -28.40 -14.76
CA GLY A 365 0.75 -26.99 -14.52
C GLY A 365 -0.19 -26.34 -15.54
N ALA A 366 -0.60 -27.07 -16.59
CA ALA A 366 -1.60 -26.57 -17.52
C ALA A 366 -2.93 -26.31 -16.80
N LYS A 367 -3.60 -25.24 -17.23
CA LYS A 367 -4.89 -24.82 -16.71
C LYS A 367 -5.90 -24.81 -17.84
N ILE A 368 -7.07 -25.33 -17.54
CA ILE A 368 -8.22 -25.29 -18.43
C ILE A 368 -9.33 -24.54 -17.76
N CYS A 369 -9.83 -23.53 -18.43
CA CYS A 369 -10.79 -22.59 -17.90
C CYS A 369 -12.05 -22.63 -18.76
N PHE A 370 -13.18 -22.88 -18.12
CA PHE A 370 -14.50 -22.88 -18.73
C PHE A 370 -15.23 -21.61 -18.32
N THR A 371 -15.56 -20.77 -19.29
CA THR A 371 -16.34 -19.55 -19.07
C THR A 371 -17.66 -19.62 -19.80
N CYS A 372 -18.71 -19.07 -19.19
CA CYS A 372 -20.06 -19.11 -19.73
C CYS A 372 -20.63 -17.72 -19.98
N GLU A 373 -21.10 -17.53 -21.19
CA GLU A 373 -21.86 -16.37 -21.62
C GLU A 373 -23.27 -16.80 -22.03
N CYS A 374 -24.30 -16.09 -21.54
CA CYS A 374 -25.67 -16.37 -21.98
C CYS A 374 -25.95 -15.67 -23.30
N ASN A 375 -26.32 -16.43 -24.32
CA ASN A 375 -26.76 -15.94 -25.63
C ASN A 375 -28.25 -16.26 -25.85
N GLY A 376 -29.10 -15.94 -24.86
CA GLY A 376 -30.55 -16.18 -24.91
C GLY A 376 -31.06 -17.09 -23.79
N LYS A 377 -32.33 -17.56 -23.89
CA LYS A 377 -32.98 -18.36 -22.84
C LYS A 377 -32.48 -19.80 -22.73
N ASP A 378 -32.13 -20.44 -23.86
CA ASP A 378 -31.74 -21.87 -23.92
C ASP A 378 -30.40 -22.11 -24.65
N LYS A 379 -29.67 -21.04 -24.94
CA LYS A 379 -28.40 -21.08 -25.67
C LYS A 379 -27.31 -20.40 -24.84
N GLN A 380 -26.33 -21.18 -24.40
CA GLN A 380 -25.17 -20.70 -23.66
C GLN A 380 -23.94 -20.84 -24.57
N ARG A 381 -23.10 -19.81 -24.64
CA ARG A 381 -21.79 -19.92 -25.27
C ARG A 381 -20.78 -20.27 -24.19
N ILE A 382 -20.13 -21.42 -24.34
CA ILE A 382 -19.01 -21.81 -23.49
C ILE A 382 -17.73 -21.48 -24.22
N ASP A 383 -16.88 -20.69 -23.58
CA ASP A 383 -15.51 -20.49 -24.01
C ASP A 383 -14.60 -21.41 -23.17
N ILE A 384 -13.84 -22.25 -23.86
CA ILE A 384 -12.85 -23.16 -23.26
C ILE A 384 -11.47 -22.61 -23.58
N ASP A 385 -10.74 -22.27 -22.53
CA ASP A 385 -9.39 -21.75 -22.59
C ASP A 385 -8.40 -22.81 -22.12
N CYS A 386 -7.36 -23.05 -22.91
CA CYS A 386 -6.24 -23.91 -22.55
C CYS A 386 -4.93 -23.26 -23.02
N GLY A 387 -4.14 -22.75 -22.08
CA GLY A 387 -2.95 -21.96 -22.40
C GLY A 387 -3.31 -20.70 -23.19
N ASN A 388 -2.73 -20.53 -24.40
CA ASN A 388 -2.97 -19.37 -25.27
C ASN A 388 -4.06 -19.62 -26.33
N SER A 389 -4.78 -20.75 -26.23
CA SER A 389 -5.81 -21.14 -27.21
C SER A 389 -7.19 -21.07 -26.58
N ARG A 390 -8.16 -20.49 -27.31
CA ARG A 390 -9.57 -20.41 -26.93
C ARG A 390 -10.43 -21.07 -27.99
N VAL A 391 -11.40 -21.87 -27.57
CA VAL A 391 -12.45 -22.41 -28.43
C VAL A 391 -13.81 -22.09 -27.85
N SER A 392 -14.66 -21.45 -28.65
CA SER A 392 -16.04 -21.15 -28.30
C SER A 392 -16.98 -22.23 -28.82
N TYR A 393 -17.91 -22.68 -27.97
CA TYR A 393 -18.93 -23.65 -28.31
C TYR A 393 -20.31 -23.15 -27.91
N ASP A 394 -21.22 -23.09 -28.87
CA ASP A 394 -22.64 -22.83 -28.61
C ASP A 394 -23.29 -24.11 -28.05
N TRP A 395 -23.61 -24.07 -26.77
CA TRP A 395 -24.17 -25.17 -26.00
C TRP A 395 -25.66 -24.95 -25.71
N PHE A 396 -26.48 -25.89 -26.17
CA PHE A 396 -27.93 -25.86 -25.96
C PHE A 396 -28.28 -26.67 -24.71
N VAL A 397 -28.41 -26.01 -23.57
CA VAL A 397 -28.72 -26.65 -22.29
C VAL A 397 -29.84 -25.90 -21.58
N ALA A 398 -30.95 -26.61 -21.39
CA ALA A 398 -32.12 -26.10 -20.65
C ALA A 398 -31.95 -26.17 -19.11
N LYS A 399 -30.86 -26.78 -18.62
CA LYS A 399 -30.63 -27.03 -17.19
C LYS A 399 -29.84 -25.88 -16.54
N LYS A 400 -30.14 -25.61 -15.27
CA LYS A 400 -29.48 -24.58 -14.44
C LYS A 400 -28.16 -25.03 -13.81
N TYR A 401 -27.83 -26.31 -13.93
CA TYR A 401 -26.70 -26.92 -13.25
C TYR A 401 -25.85 -27.76 -14.19
N ILE A 402 -24.55 -27.74 -13.94
CA ILE A 402 -23.57 -28.53 -14.68
C ILE A 402 -22.67 -29.29 -13.73
N TYR A 403 -21.95 -30.26 -14.27
CA TYR A 403 -20.93 -31.01 -13.57
C TYR A 403 -19.64 -30.95 -14.40
N ILE A 404 -18.51 -30.90 -13.72
CA ILE A 404 -17.23 -31.23 -14.34
C ILE A 404 -17.01 -32.71 -14.20
N GLY A 405 -16.61 -33.34 -15.28
CA GLY A 405 -16.32 -34.76 -15.31
C GLY A 405 -14.90 -35.03 -15.77
N ALA A 406 -14.26 -36.04 -15.20
CA ALA A 406 -12.93 -36.49 -15.59
C ALA A 406 -12.88 -38.03 -15.68
N GLN A 407 -12.36 -38.54 -16.78
CA GLN A 407 -11.97 -39.93 -16.97
C GLN A 407 -10.46 -39.96 -17.24
N LEU A 408 -9.71 -40.71 -16.44
CA LEU A 408 -8.26 -40.75 -16.51
C LEU A 408 -7.78 -42.18 -16.73
N ASN A 409 -6.80 -42.34 -17.61
CA ASN A 409 -6.32 -43.64 -18.09
C ASN A 409 -5.16 -44.23 -17.27
N SER A 410 -4.68 -43.53 -16.25
CA SER A 410 -3.50 -43.92 -15.45
C SER A 410 -3.61 -43.43 -14.02
N SER A 411 -3.11 -44.20 -13.06
CA SER A 411 -3.05 -43.85 -11.63
C SER A 411 -2.09 -42.70 -11.31
N LYS A 412 -1.23 -42.29 -12.26
CA LYS A 412 -0.24 -41.21 -12.06
C LYS A 412 -0.82 -39.81 -12.29
N TRP A 413 -2.02 -39.70 -12.83
CA TRP A 413 -2.67 -38.42 -13.03
C TRP A 413 -3.05 -37.75 -11.71
N LYS A 414 -2.97 -36.42 -11.68
CA LYS A 414 -3.47 -35.63 -10.54
C LYS A 414 -4.08 -34.33 -11.07
N ILE A 415 -5.34 -34.10 -10.76
CA ILE A 415 -6.10 -32.94 -11.22
C ILE A 415 -6.70 -32.18 -10.05
N MET A 416 -6.84 -30.86 -10.20
CA MET A 416 -7.44 -29.97 -9.20
C MET A 416 -8.54 -29.13 -9.84
N ILE A 417 -9.69 -29.03 -9.19
CA ILE A 417 -10.79 -28.12 -9.57
C ILE A 417 -10.72 -26.85 -8.69
N ASP A 418 -10.88 -25.67 -9.30
CA ASP A 418 -10.82 -24.35 -8.65
C ASP A 418 -11.89 -23.39 -9.20
#